data_AF-A0A7S1RJ96-F1
#
_entry.id   AF-A0A7S1RJ96-F1
#
_cell.length_a   1.000
_cell.length_b   1.000
_cell.length_c   1.000
_cell.angle_alpha   90.00
_cell.angle_beta   90.00
_cell.angle_gamma   90.00
#
_symmetry.space_group_name_H-M   'P 1'
#
loop_
_entity.id
_entity.type
_entity.pdbx_description
1 polymer ?
#
loop_
_entity_poly.entity_id
_entity_poly.type
_entity_poly.pdbx_seq_one_letter_code
_entity_poly.pdbx_strand_id
1 'polypeptide(L)'
;HSAATSLPSLLRPPREPWVRAELVKAAYRRRPRREQRVEGVPAPAELLEPLLAELQRTRWPPAPHRAGMQAQHYLVLQRGRASEGYDGLLALACRLLEWADPGFGCNRIAVTRDFQGSPHVDASDVTHQFAISLGDFAEGGELCLEGERPEEVWVVNTHNRVAKIDGRFVHWVRGHGGGERYSLIYFSTSPSCATERAQ
;
A
#
# COMPACT_ATOMS: atom_id res chain seq x y z
N HIS A 1 38.48 44.19 5.46
CA HIS A 1 37.82 42.96 5.94
C HIS A 1 36.53 42.76 5.15
N SER A 2 36.50 41.77 4.25
CA SER A 2 35.33 41.43 3.44
C SER A 2 34.93 40.00 3.74
N ALA A 3 33.64 39.81 3.98
CA ALA A 3 32.97 38.52 4.09
C ALA A 3 33.05 37.77 2.75
N ALA A 4 33.31 36.47 2.82
CA ALA A 4 33.04 35.52 1.75
C ALA A 4 32.99 34.10 2.33
N THR A 5 31.84 33.72 2.87
CA THR A 5 31.51 32.31 3.09
C THR A 5 30.97 31.78 1.76
N SER A 6 31.82 31.11 1.00
CA SER A 6 31.41 30.31 -0.15
C SER A 6 31.50 28.83 0.23
N LEU A 7 30.33 28.18 0.38
CA LEU A 7 30.22 26.74 0.18
C LEU A 7 29.42 26.53 -1.11
N PRO A 8 30.01 25.92 -2.16
CA PRO A 8 29.30 25.68 -3.40
C PRO A 8 28.26 24.57 -3.23
N SER A 9 27.04 24.84 -3.69
CA SER A 9 26.20 23.94 -4.48
C SER A 9 26.18 22.46 -4.02
N LEU A 10 25.34 22.15 -3.02
CA LEU A 10 24.76 20.81 -2.91
C LEU A 10 23.68 20.65 -3.99
N LEU A 11 24.10 20.40 -5.23
CA LEU A 11 23.30 19.60 -6.15
C LEU A 11 23.14 18.23 -5.48
N ARG A 12 22.11 18.07 -4.64
CA ARG A 12 21.77 16.77 -4.07
C ARG A 12 21.25 15.94 -5.25
N PRO A 13 21.89 14.81 -5.60
CA PRO A 13 21.27 13.89 -6.54
C PRO A 13 19.91 13.43 -5.97
N PRO A 14 18.93 13.07 -6.83
CA PRO A 14 17.70 12.49 -6.34
C PRO A 14 18.07 11.26 -5.50
N ARG A 15 17.78 11.31 -4.20
CA ARG A 15 18.07 10.20 -3.29
C ARG A 15 17.26 9.02 -3.78
N GLU A 16 17.92 7.92 -4.10
CA GLU A 16 17.24 6.71 -4.55
C GLU A 16 16.10 6.36 -3.56
N PRO A 17 14.94 5.87 -4.03
CA PRO A 17 13.75 5.70 -3.20
C PRO A 17 13.98 4.90 -1.90
N TRP A 18 14.92 3.95 -1.90
CA TRP A 18 15.30 3.18 -0.70
C TRP A 18 16.07 4.01 0.34
N VAL A 19 16.95 4.94 -0.08
CA VAL A 19 17.63 5.89 0.82
C VAL A 19 16.60 6.76 1.52
N ARG A 20 15.57 7.17 0.77
CA ARG A 20 14.45 7.94 1.29
C ARG A 20 13.66 7.15 2.32
N ALA A 21 13.36 5.88 2.06
CA ALA A 21 12.69 4.99 3.00
C ALA A 21 13.45 4.86 4.35
N GLU A 22 14.77 4.67 4.31
CA GLU A 22 15.59 4.59 5.54
C GLU A 22 15.64 5.90 6.32
N LEU A 23 15.71 7.04 5.62
CA LEU A 23 15.62 8.36 6.25
C LEU A 23 14.24 8.60 6.89
N VAL A 24 13.16 8.17 6.24
CA VAL A 24 11.81 8.23 6.79
C VAL A 24 11.70 7.38 8.05
N LYS A 25 12.21 6.15 8.05
CA LYS A 25 12.26 5.30 9.26
C LYS A 25 12.97 6.00 10.42
N ALA A 26 14.10 6.65 10.14
CA ALA A 26 14.87 7.38 11.14
C ALA A 26 14.16 8.66 11.62
N ALA A 27 13.47 9.37 10.73
CA ALA A 27 12.77 10.63 11.01
C ALA A 27 11.45 10.42 11.76
N TYR A 28 10.70 9.36 11.44
CA TYR A 28 9.42 9.02 12.09
C TYR A 28 9.56 8.90 13.61
N ARG A 29 10.73 8.49 14.09
CA ARG A 29 11.03 8.35 15.52
C ARG A 29 11.48 9.65 16.20
N ARG A 30 11.78 10.71 15.45
CA ARG A 30 12.52 11.88 15.95
C ARG A 30 11.73 13.18 15.95
N ARG A 31 10.75 13.36 15.05
CA ARG A 31 9.97 14.62 14.95
C ARG A 31 8.53 14.36 14.47
N PRO A 32 7.53 15.07 15.02
CA PRO A 32 6.17 15.04 14.48
C PRO A 32 6.17 15.57 13.03
N ARG A 33 5.46 14.88 12.13
CA ARG A 33 5.26 15.27 10.73
C ARG A 33 3.91 15.96 10.58
N ARG A 34 3.79 16.85 9.60
CA ARG A 34 2.52 17.45 9.20
C ARG A 34 1.70 16.41 8.44
N GLU A 35 0.60 15.98 9.03
CA GLU A 35 -0.33 15.04 8.40
C GLU A 35 -1.30 15.76 7.46
N GLN A 36 -1.44 15.24 6.25
CA GLN A 36 -2.52 15.57 5.34
C GLN A 36 -3.43 14.34 5.24
N ARG A 37 -4.63 14.45 5.81
CA ARG A 37 -5.60 13.33 5.84
C ARG A 37 -6.45 13.35 4.59
N VAL A 38 -6.59 12.20 3.96
CA VAL A 38 -7.40 12.01 2.76
C VAL A 38 -8.19 10.71 2.83
N GLU A 39 -9.35 10.72 2.20
CA GLU A 39 -10.26 9.58 2.15
C GLU A 39 -10.16 8.89 0.79
N GLY A 40 -10.10 7.56 0.78
CA GLY A 40 -10.40 6.80 -0.43
C GLY A 40 -11.87 6.93 -0.83
N VAL A 41 -12.19 6.44 -2.02
CA VAL A 41 -13.56 6.41 -2.55
C VAL A 41 -14.33 5.26 -1.87
N PRO A 42 -15.48 5.52 -1.23
CA PRO A 42 -16.31 4.46 -0.65
C PRO A 42 -16.66 3.39 -1.68
N ALA A 43 -16.38 2.14 -1.34
CA ALA A 43 -16.78 1.01 -2.19
C ALA A 43 -18.21 0.57 -1.87
N PRO A 44 -19.00 0.12 -2.86
CA PRO A 44 -20.37 -0.33 -2.66
C PRO A 44 -20.45 -1.55 -1.73
N ALA A 45 -21.42 -1.56 -0.82
CA ALA A 45 -21.59 -2.63 0.18
C ALA A 45 -21.79 -4.00 -0.47
N GLU A 46 -22.48 -4.06 -1.61
CA GLU A 46 -22.71 -5.27 -2.40
C GLU A 46 -21.43 -5.90 -2.97
N LEU A 47 -20.33 -5.15 -3.00
CA LEU A 47 -18.99 -5.66 -3.31
C LEU A 47 -18.21 -6.02 -2.04
N LEU A 48 -18.37 -5.23 -0.98
CA LEU A 48 -17.60 -5.37 0.25
C LEU A 48 -18.04 -6.55 1.11
N GLU A 49 -19.34 -6.73 1.32
CA GLU A 49 -19.88 -7.78 2.19
C GLU A 49 -19.45 -9.20 1.75
N PRO A 50 -19.65 -9.62 0.48
CA PRO A 50 -19.22 -10.95 0.06
C PRO A 50 -17.69 -11.08 0.08
N LEU A 51 -16.94 -10.03 -0.24
CA LEU A 51 -15.48 -10.03 -0.19
C LEU A 51 -14.96 -10.21 1.24
N LEU A 52 -15.52 -9.47 2.20
CA LEU A 52 -15.17 -9.60 3.62
C LEU A 52 -15.53 -11.00 4.15
N ALA A 53 -16.71 -11.51 3.82
CA ALA A 53 -17.11 -12.85 4.22
C ALA A 53 -16.18 -13.93 3.67
N GLU A 54 -15.64 -13.75 2.45
CA GLU A 54 -14.65 -14.66 1.87
C GLU A 54 -13.27 -14.53 2.53
N LEU A 55 -12.81 -13.31 2.81
CA LEU A 55 -11.55 -13.06 3.54
C LEU A 55 -11.56 -13.69 4.94
N GLN A 56 -12.68 -13.62 5.64
CA GLN A 56 -12.86 -14.24 6.96
C GLN A 56 -12.83 -15.78 6.91
N ARG A 57 -13.31 -16.38 5.82
CA ARG A 57 -13.30 -17.84 5.61
C ARG A 57 -12.02 -18.36 4.94
N THR A 58 -11.17 -17.46 4.46
CA THR A 58 -9.95 -17.80 3.74
C THR A 58 -9.01 -18.61 4.64
N ARG A 59 -8.53 -19.74 4.11
CA ARG A 59 -7.48 -20.52 4.75
C ARG A 59 -6.13 -19.90 4.43
N TRP A 60 -5.60 -19.13 5.37
CA TRP A 60 -4.34 -18.43 5.18
C TRP A 60 -3.16 -19.41 5.14
N PRO A 61 -2.21 -19.24 4.21
CA PRO A 61 -1.04 -20.09 4.16
C PRO A 61 -0.24 -19.97 5.46
N PRO A 62 0.33 -21.07 5.99
CA PRO A 62 1.26 -21.00 7.11
C PRO A 62 2.48 -20.16 6.69
N ALA A 63 2.96 -19.26 7.57
CA ALA A 63 4.14 -18.41 7.34
C ALA A 63 5.38 -19.25 6.91
N PRO A 64 6.36 -18.77 6.09
CA PRO A 64 7.21 -17.57 6.35
C PRO A 64 7.85 -16.87 5.09
N HIS A 65 8.76 -15.88 5.27
CA HIS A 65 10.06 -15.72 4.52
C HIS A 65 10.76 -14.32 4.45
N ARG A 66 10.53 -13.33 5.33
CA ARG A 66 11.48 -12.20 5.46
C ARG A 66 11.75 -11.82 6.91
N ALA A 67 13.03 -11.88 7.32
CA ALA A 67 13.46 -11.29 8.58
C ALA A 67 13.09 -9.80 8.57
N GLY A 68 12.29 -9.35 9.55
CA GLY A 68 11.82 -7.97 9.66
C GLY A 68 10.41 -7.69 9.13
N MET A 69 9.69 -8.69 8.62
CA MET A 69 8.28 -8.56 8.24
C MET A 69 7.44 -9.56 9.06
N GLN A 70 6.65 -9.08 10.03
CA GLN A 70 5.64 -9.90 10.71
C GLN A 70 4.39 -10.01 9.83
N ALA A 71 4.50 -10.65 8.67
CA ALA A 71 3.35 -10.96 7.85
C ALA A 71 2.95 -12.43 8.07
N GLN A 72 2.30 -12.69 9.21
CA GLN A 72 1.40 -13.84 9.27
C GLN A 72 0.23 -13.51 8.33
N HIS A 73 -0.28 -14.48 7.56
CA HIS A 73 -1.45 -14.27 6.70
C HIS A 73 -1.24 -13.31 5.51
N TYR A 74 -0.24 -13.62 4.67
CA TYR A 74 0.02 -12.93 3.41
C TYR A 74 -0.07 -13.91 2.24
N LEU A 75 -0.82 -13.55 1.20
CA LEU A 75 -0.87 -14.30 -0.06
C LEU A 75 -0.89 -13.37 -1.27
N VAL A 76 -0.45 -13.85 -2.41
CA VAL A 76 -0.49 -13.10 -3.69
C VAL A 76 -1.29 -13.92 -4.69
N LEU A 77 -2.42 -13.37 -5.12
CA LEU A 77 -3.24 -13.94 -6.19
C LEU A 77 -2.72 -13.46 -7.54
N GLN A 78 -2.81 -14.32 -8.55
CA GLN A 78 -2.44 -13.99 -9.94
C GLN A 78 -3.69 -13.93 -10.81
N ARG A 79 -3.98 -12.77 -11.40
CA ARG A 79 -5.11 -12.64 -12.33
C ARG A 79 -4.83 -13.46 -13.59
N GLY A 80 -5.84 -14.18 -14.07
CA GLY A 80 -5.73 -15.05 -15.25
C GLY A 80 -5.04 -16.40 -14.98
N ARG A 81 -4.73 -16.74 -13.73
CA ARG A 81 -4.29 -18.08 -13.34
C ARG A 81 -5.17 -18.62 -12.22
N ALA A 82 -5.49 -19.91 -12.30
CA ALA A 82 -6.16 -20.60 -11.21
C ALA A 82 -5.34 -20.43 -9.93
N SER A 83 -6.03 -20.08 -8.84
CA SER A 83 -5.41 -19.95 -7.52
C SER A 83 -6.06 -21.01 -6.66
N GLU A 84 -5.53 -22.23 -6.68
CA GLU A 84 -6.15 -23.40 -6.03
C GLU A 84 -6.57 -23.06 -4.58
N GLY A 85 -7.87 -23.16 -4.31
CA GLY A 85 -8.45 -22.85 -3.00
C GLY A 85 -8.76 -21.37 -2.74
N TYR A 86 -8.49 -20.48 -3.70
CA TYR A 86 -8.72 -19.03 -3.62
C TYR A 86 -9.50 -18.46 -4.82
N ASP A 87 -10.08 -19.31 -5.67
CA ASP A 87 -10.78 -18.85 -6.88
C ASP A 87 -11.96 -17.92 -6.56
N GLY A 88 -12.69 -18.20 -5.49
CA GLY A 88 -13.77 -17.33 -4.99
C GLY A 88 -13.27 -15.96 -4.56
N LEU A 89 -12.18 -15.93 -3.78
CA LEU A 89 -11.52 -14.69 -3.35
C LEU A 89 -11.00 -13.89 -4.55
N LEU A 90 -10.36 -14.54 -5.52
CA LEU A 90 -9.86 -13.90 -6.73
C LEU A 90 -11.01 -13.29 -7.55
N ALA A 91 -12.13 -14.00 -7.70
CA ALA A 91 -13.30 -13.50 -8.42
C ALA A 91 -13.88 -12.25 -7.75
N LEU A 92 -14.05 -12.26 -6.43
CA LEU A 92 -14.55 -11.11 -5.66
C LEU A 92 -13.59 -9.92 -5.70
N ALA A 93 -12.29 -10.19 -5.54
CA ALA A 93 -11.26 -9.17 -5.66
C ALA A 93 -11.25 -8.52 -7.06
N CYS A 94 -11.42 -9.32 -8.13
CA CYS A 94 -11.52 -8.79 -9.49
C CYS A 94 -12.76 -7.92 -9.69
N ARG A 95 -13.93 -8.29 -9.14
CA ARG A 95 -15.15 -7.47 -9.22
C ARG A 95 -14.97 -6.09 -8.60
N LEU A 96 -14.28 -6.01 -7.45
CA LEU A 96 -13.98 -4.72 -6.83
C LEU A 96 -13.05 -3.87 -7.69
N LEU A 97 -12.03 -4.48 -8.31
CA LEU A 97 -11.14 -3.77 -9.22
C LEU A 97 -11.88 -3.29 -10.48
N GLU A 98 -12.74 -4.13 -11.07
CA GLU A 98 -13.56 -3.77 -12.23
C GLU A 98 -14.45 -2.55 -11.96
N TRP A 99 -14.99 -2.44 -10.74
CA TRP A 99 -15.74 -1.27 -10.31
C TRP A 99 -14.83 -0.03 -10.16
N ALA A 100 -13.63 -0.19 -9.60
CA ALA A 100 -12.72 0.92 -9.35
C ALA A 100 -12.10 1.48 -10.65
N ASP A 101 -11.64 0.58 -11.53
CA ASP A 101 -11.07 0.88 -12.84
C ASP A 101 -11.05 -0.39 -13.71
N PRO A 102 -12.01 -0.57 -14.64
CA PRO A 102 -12.07 -1.74 -15.52
C PRO A 102 -10.91 -1.78 -16.53
N GLY A 103 -10.25 -0.65 -16.78
CA GLY A 103 -9.09 -0.54 -17.67
C GLY A 103 -7.77 -0.86 -16.99
N PHE A 104 -7.74 -1.06 -15.67
CA PHE A 104 -6.49 -1.21 -14.94
C PHE A 104 -5.81 -2.56 -15.23
N GLY A 105 -4.59 -2.47 -15.76
CA GLY A 105 -3.72 -3.60 -16.11
C GLY A 105 -3.11 -4.33 -14.91
N CYS A 106 -3.93 -4.84 -13.99
CA CYS A 106 -3.49 -5.62 -12.83
C CYS A 106 -3.19 -7.08 -13.21
N ASN A 107 -2.04 -7.61 -12.78
CA ASN A 107 -1.73 -9.04 -12.87
C ASN A 107 -1.57 -9.72 -11.51
N ARG A 108 -1.44 -8.95 -10.41
CA ARG A 108 -1.23 -9.46 -9.06
C ARG A 108 -2.07 -8.71 -8.03
N ILE A 109 -2.55 -9.45 -7.04
CA ILE A 109 -3.29 -8.90 -5.91
C ILE A 109 -2.63 -9.43 -4.63
N ALA A 110 -2.00 -8.55 -3.87
CA ALA A 110 -1.54 -8.91 -2.52
C ALA A 110 -2.73 -8.84 -1.58
N VAL A 111 -2.98 -9.93 -0.87
CA VAL A 111 -4.05 -10.03 0.11
C VAL A 111 -3.42 -10.31 1.46
N THR A 112 -3.77 -9.51 2.46
CA THR A 112 -3.17 -9.60 3.78
C THR A 112 -4.22 -9.53 4.87
N ARG A 113 -3.90 -10.11 6.03
CA ARG A 113 -4.65 -9.97 7.27
C ARG A 113 -3.72 -9.49 8.38
N ASP A 114 -4.21 -8.54 9.18
CA ASP A 114 -3.57 -7.91 10.33
C ASP A 114 -2.15 -7.38 10.02
N PHE A 115 -1.96 -6.92 8.78
CA PHE A 115 -0.65 -6.50 8.28
C PHE A 115 -0.30 -5.08 8.73
N GLN A 116 0.89 -4.96 9.32
CA GLN A 116 1.58 -3.69 9.54
C GLN A 116 2.88 -3.68 8.73
N GLY A 117 3.06 -2.66 7.90
CA GLY A 117 4.25 -2.49 7.05
C GLY A 117 5.17 -1.39 7.59
N SER A 118 6.49 -1.63 7.60
CA SER A 118 7.47 -0.55 7.78
C SER A 118 7.63 0.27 6.49
N PRO A 119 8.10 1.54 6.52
CA PRO A 119 8.36 2.32 5.31
C PRO A 119 9.18 1.56 4.25
N HIS A 120 8.64 1.47 3.04
CA HIS A 120 9.26 0.77 1.92
C HIS A 120 8.79 1.31 0.58
N VAL A 121 9.38 0.79 -0.49
CA VAL A 121 9.04 1.05 -1.89
C VAL A 121 8.85 -0.31 -2.57
N ASP A 122 7.78 -0.44 -3.34
CA ASP A 122 7.54 -1.64 -4.13
C ASP A 122 8.31 -1.57 -5.45
N ALA A 123 9.59 -1.92 -5.39
CA ALA A 123 10.52 -1.76 -6.50
C ALA A 123 10.17 -2.61 -7.75
N SER A 124 9.32 -3.62 -7.60
CA SER A 124 8.87 -4.49 -8.71
C SER A 124 7.61 -3.97 -9.41
N ASP A 125 6.97 -2.93 -8.88
CA ASP A 125 5.76 -2.38 -9.45
C ASP A 125 6.05 -1.55 -10.69
N VAL A 126 5.25 -1.77 -11.73
CA VAL A 126 5.27 -0.99 -12.97
C VAL A 126 4.04 -0.09 -13.10
N THR A 127 3.04 -0.26 -12.26
CA THR A 127 1.79 0.51 -12.22
C THR A 127 1.75 1.38 -10.96
N HIS A 128 0.79 2.31 -10.90
CA HIS A 128 0.19 2.68 -9.62
C HIS A 128 -0.52 1.46 -9.01
N GLN A 129 -0.98 1.57 -7.78
CA GLN A 129 -1.72 0.53 -7.07
C GLN A 129 -3.13 1.03 -6.72
N PHE A 130 -4.07 0.10 -6.62
CA PHE A 130 -5.30 0.31 -5.87
C PHE A 130 -5.18 -0.39 -4.53
N ALA A 131 -5.60 0.28 -3.46
CA ALA A 131 -5.51 -0.22 -2.10
C ALA A 131 -6.86 -0.09 -1.40
N ILE A 132 -7.26 -1.13 -0.67
CA ILE A 132 -8.43 -1.12 0.21
C ILE A 132 -8.13 -1.91 1.49
N SER A 133 -8.72 -1.50 2.60
CA SER A 133 -8.80 -2.32 3.82
C SER A 133 -10.24 -2.59 4.24
N LEU A 134 -10.47 -3.74 4.85
CA LEU A 134 -11.78 -4.27 5.27
C LEU A 134 -11.64 -4.86 6.69
N GLY A 135 -12.79 -5.16 7.31
CA GLY A 135 -12.84 -5.74 8.66
C GLY A 135 -13.46 -4.79 9.67
N ASP A 136 -13.39 -5.18 10.94
CA ASP A 136 -14.03 -4.52 12.08
C ASP A 136 -13.06 -3.71 12.95
N PHE A 137 -11.81 -3.55 12.52
CA PHE A 137 -10.85 -2.66 13.21
C PHE A 137 -11.43 -1.25 13.40
N ALA A 138 -11.18 -0.66 14.57
CA ALA A 138 -11.77 0.62 14.98
C ALA A 138 -10.76 1.77 15.03
N GLU A 139 -9.46 1.44 15.12
CA GLU A 139 -8.39 2.41 15.28
C GLU A 139 -7.24 2.12 14.32
N GLY A 140 -6.64 3.18 13.77
CA GLY A 140 -5.42 3.11 12.97
C GLY A 140 -5.60 2.41 11.62
N GLY A 141 -4.56 1.71 11.17
CA GLY A 141 -4.57 0.95 9.91
C GLY A 141 -4.49 1.78 8.63
N GLU A 142 -4.26 3.09 8.75
CA GLU A 142 -4.17 4.00 7.60
C GLU A 142 -2.93 3.72 6.76
N LEU A 143 -3.09 3.88 5.45
CA LEU A 143 -2.00 3.82 4.49
C LEU A 143 -1.34 5.20 4.44
N CYS A 144 -0.05 5.24 4.75
CA CYS A 144 0.72 6.47 4.79
C CYS A 144 1.66 6.56 3.60
N LEU A 145 1.72 7.73 2.99
CA LEU A 145 2.67 8.03 1.92
C LEU A 145 3.54 9.22 2.30
N GLU A 146 4.79 9.15 1.88
CA GLU A 146 5.66 10.30 1.99
C GLU A 146 5.18 11.44 1.08
N GLY A 147 5.01 12.64 1.63
CA GLY A 147 4.74 13.83 0.82
C GLY A 147 5.98 14.27 0.04
N GLU A 148 5.82 15.29 -0.80
CA GLU A 148 6.93 15.92 -1.52
C GLU A 148 8.02 16.41 -0.56
N ARG A 149 7.60 16.95 0.59
CA ARG A 149 8.50 17.45 1.63
C ARG A 149 8.73 16.40 2.74
N PRO A 150 9.96 16.27 3.28
CA PRO A 150 10.28 15.28 4.32
C PRO A 150 9.45 15.39 5.62
N GLU A 151 8.90 16.56 5.89
CA GLU A 151 8.03 16.81 7.04
C GLU A 151 6.56 16.47 6.78
N GLU A 152 6.17 16.15 5.55
CA GLU A 152 4.76 15.92 5.18
C GLU A 152 4.46 14.45 4.97
N VAL A 153 3.34 14.00 5.51
CA VAL A 153 2.83 12.64 5.30
C VAL A 153 1.37 12.72 4.88
N TRP A 154 1.02 12.00 3.82
CA TRP A 154 -0.36 11.74 3.46
C TRP A 154 -0.85 10.54 4.25
N VAL A 155 -1.94 10.70 4.99
CA VAL A 155 -2.56 9.63 5.78
C VAL A 155 -3.89 9.30 5.11
N VAL A 156 -3.92 8.17 4.42
CA VAL A 156 -5.03 7.73 3.58
C VAL A 156 -5.90 6.74 4.33
N ASN A 157 -7.17 7.09 4.53
CA ASN A 157 -8.16 6.15 5.01
C ASN A 157 -8.58 5.20 3.87
N THR A 158 -8.30 3.91 4.05
CA THR A 158 -8.68 2.84 3.10
C THR A 158 -9.76 1.91 3.66
N HIS A 159 -10.29 2.18 4.86
CA HIS A 159 -11.30 1.31 5.48
C HIS A 159 -12.61 1.40 4.70
N ASN A 160 -13.00 0.30 4.06
CA ASN A 160 -14.15 0.22 3.14
C ASN A 160 -14.07 1.22 1.97
N ARG A 161 -12.85 1.66 1.64
CA ARG A 161 -12.58 2.73 0.68
C ARG A 161 -11.41 2.36 -0.22
N VAL A 162 -11.61 2.47 -1.52
CA VAL A 162 -10.55 2.25 -2.50
C VAL A 162 -9.74 3.54 -2.67
N ALA A 163 -8.43 3.44 -2.45
CA ALA A 163 -7.48 4.50 -2.74
C ALA A 163 -6.59 4.11 -3.93
N LYS A 164 -6.32 5.08 -4.80
CA LYS A 164 -5.30 4.97 -5.84
C LYS A 164 -4.02 5.61 -5.33
N ILE A 165 -2.94 4.83 -5.26
CA ILE A 165 -1.64 5.29 -4.76
C ILE A 165 -0.52 4.83 -5.68
N ASP A 166 0.65 5.44 -5.59
CA ASP A 166 1.81 4.96 -6.34
C ASP A 166 2.81 4.27 -5.38
N GLY A 167 2.72 2.93 -5.29
CA GLY A 167 3.57 2.11 -4.43
C GLY A 167 5.07 2.15 -4.78
N ARG A 168 5.42 2.77 -5.92
CA ARG A 168 6.80 3.02 -6.33
C ARG A 168 7.42 4.20 -5.56
N PHE A 169 6.66 4.86 -4.68
CA PHE A 169 7.12 5.83 -3.70
C PHE A 169 7.06 5.28 -2.27
N VAL A 170 7.72 5.96 -1.33
CA VAL A 170 7.82 5.50 0.06
C VAL A 170 6.44 5.51 0.71
N HIS A 171 6.02 4.35 1.20
CA HIS A 171 4.74 4.19 1.89
C HIS A 171 4.82 3.13 3.01
N TRP A 172 3.84 3.16 3.91
CA TRP A 172 3.72 2.21 5.02
C TRP A 172 2.29 2.12 5.54
N VAL A 173 1.99 1.11 6.34
CA VAL A 173 0.67 0.96 6.99
C VAL A 173 0.86 1.16 8.50
N ARG A 174 0.04 2.03 9.10
CA ARG A 174 0.04 2.22 10.56
C ARG A 174 -0.47 0.96 11.27
N GLY A 175 -0.07 0.78 12.52
CA GLY A 175 -0.69 -0.24 13.37
C GLY A 175 -2.20 0.01 13.47
N HIS A 176 -2.97 -1.06 13.64
CA HIS A 176 -4.41 -1.00 13.83
C HIS A 176 -4.81 -1.68 15.15
N GLY A 177 -6.04 -1.43 15.60
CA GLY A 177 -6.60 -2.02 16.81
C GLY A 177 -8.12 -2.12 16.79
N GLY A 178 -8.67 -2.83 17.77
CA GLY A 178 -10.12 -2.96 17.96
C GLY A 178 -10.82 -3.97 17.05
N GLY A 179 -10.09 -4.77 16.27
CA GLY A 179 -10.65 -5.77 15.37
C GLY A 179 -9.63 -6.31 14.37
N GLU A 180 -10.10 -7.16 13.46
CA GLU A 180 -9.34 -7.72 12.34
C GLU A 180 -9.26 -6.71 11.19
N ARG A 181 -8.10 -6.65 10.53
CA ARG A 181 -7.89 -5.82 9.34
C ARG A 181 -7.44 -6.67 8.18
N TYR A 182 -8.26 -6.76 7.16
CA TYR A 182 -7.88 -7.32 5.87
C TYR A 182 -7.48 -6.21 4.91
N SER A 183 -6.59 -6.49 3.96
CA SER A 183 -6.36 -5.56 2.86
C SER A 183 -6.05 -6.24 1.53
N LEU A 184 -6.41 -5.55 0.45
CA LEU A 184 -6.09 -5.92 -0.92
C LEU A 184 -5.29 -4.78 -1.55
N ILE A 185 -4.16 -5.13 -2.18
CA ILE A 185 -3.35 -4.23 -2.99
C ILE A 185 -3.29 -4.79 -4.41
N TYR A 186 -3.81 -4.05 -5.38
CA TYR A 186 -3.83 -4.40 -6.79
C TYR A 186 -2.67 -3.74 -7.52
N PHE A 187 -1.85 -4.52 -8.21
CA PHE A 187 -0.66 -4.01 -8.88
C PHE A 187 -0.28 -4.86 -10.10
N SER A 188 0.71 -4.38 -10.85
CA SER A 188 1.33 -5.14 -11.92
C SER A 188 2.83 -5.12 -11.85
N THR A 189 3.41 -6.29 -12.13
CA THR A 189 4.84 -6.44 -12.42
C THR A 189 5.09 -6.68 -13.91
N SER A 190 4.04 -6.63 -14.75
CA SER A 190 4.17 -6.82 -16.20
C SER A 190 4.46 -5.50 -16.90
N PRO A 191 5.61 -5.34 -17.60
CA PRO A 191 5.94 -4.10 -18.29
C PRO A 191 4.86 -3.63 -19.28
N SER A 192 4.10 -4.56 -19.88
CA SER A 192 2.99 -4.24 -20.80
C SER A 192 1.83 -3.48 -20.14
N CYS A 193 1.78 -3.45 -18.81
CA CYS A 193 0.75 -2.76 -18.04
C CYS A 193 1.27 -1.46 -17.42
N ALA A 194 2.50 -1.04 -17.72
CA ALA A 194 3.14 0.08 -17.04
C ALA A 194 2.30 1.36 -17.13
N THR A 195 2.17 2.06 -16.01
CA THR A 195 1.53 3.39 -15.97
C THR A 195 2.57 4.44 -15.68
N GLU A 196 2.30 5.69 -16.08
CA GLU A 196 3.10 6.83 -15.65
C GLU A 196 3.24 6.87 -14.12
N ARG A 197 4.38 7.40 -13.66
CA ARG A 197 4.63 7.64 -12.24
C ARG A 197 3.90 8.91 -11.82
N ALA A 198 3.32 8.89 -10.62
CA ALA A 198 2.84 10.12 -10.00
C ALA A 198 4.00 11.14 -9.94
N GLN A 199 3.69 12.40 -10.21
CA GLN A 199 4.65 13.50 -10.11
C GLN A 199 4.78 13.97 -8.66
#